data_AF-A0A517YAW9-F1
#
_entry.id   AF-A0A517YAW9-F1
#
_cell.length_a   1.000
_cell.length_b   1.000
_cell.length_c   1.000
_cell.angle_alpha   90.00
_cell.angle_beta   90.00
_cell.angle_gamma   90.00
#
_symmetry.space_group_name_H-M   'P 1'
#
loop_
_entity.id
_entity.type
_entity.pdbx_description
1 polymer ?
#
loop_
_entity_poly.entity_id
_entity_poly.type
_entity_poly.pdbx_seq_one_letter_code
_entity_poly.pdbx_strand_id
1 'polypeptide(L)'
;MSKSTPLTARPKKHLYLKRANDKLVCHCQCDEALITFPPQMDCPWCGCGWLFCCAKCRKAFSFAVAVELNESWEATALRDLQGRGPGFDAPTEDDVAAWVEAMQVMCEELELGEEYVYLDGWFIPTTVEEISMEGMHSYHEINCVPQVEALTDKSVVEELLSNEEYWTENQVPEDDEHEHEEGEDDEDEDDEEDR
;
A
#
# COMPACT_ATOMS: atom_id res chain seq x y z
N MET A 1 -13.62 -49.83 -2.63
CA MET A 1 -12.82 -48.69 -3.13
C MET A 1 -13.51 -47.41 -2.65
N SER A 2 -13.10 -46.91 -1.48
CA SER A 2 -13.66 -45.68 -0.92
C SER A 2 -12.97 -44.49 -1.55
N LYS A 3 -13.72 -43.65 -2.26
CA LYS A 3 -13.22 -42.38 -2.79
C LYS A 3 -13.03 -41.44 -1.61
N SER A 4 -11.78 -41.08 -1.34
CA SER A 4 -11.46 -40.03 -0.36
C SER A 4 -11.99 -38.71 -0.92
N THR A 5 -13.00 -38.15 -0.26
CA THR A 5 -13.44 -36.78 -0.54
C THR A 5 -12.30 -35.85 -0.14
N PRO A 6 -11.81 -34.97 -1.04
CA PRO A 6 -10.76 -34.02 -0.67
C PRO A 6 -11.30 -33.13 0.46
N LEU A 7 -10.53 -33.04 1.55
CA LEU A 7 -10.73 -32.03 2.58
C LEU A 7 -10.64 -30.66 1.90
N THR A 8 -11.78 -30.05 1.59
CA THR A 8 -11.85 -28.64 1.22
C THR A 8 -11.39 -27.86 2.43
N ALA A 9 -10.11 -27.48 2.45
CA ALA A 9 -9.55 -26.59 3.44
C ALA A 9 -10.48 -25.37 3.51
N ARG A 10 -10.96 -25.04 4.72
CA ARG A 10 -11.72 -23.79 4.89
C ARG A 10 -10.84 -22.65 4.41
N PRO A 11 -11.36 -21.69 3.63
CA PRO A 11 -10.59 -20.52 3.26
C PRO A 11 -10.09 -19.86 4.55
N LYS A 12 -8.80 -19.56 4.60
CA LYS A 12 -8.21 -18.76 5.69
C LYS A 12 -8.85 -17.38 5.60
N LYS A 13 -9.37 -16.87 6.71
CA LYS A 13 -9.95 -15.51 6.77
C LYS A 13 -8.85 -14.52 7.13
N HIS A 14 -8.94 -13.31 6.61
CA HIS A 14 -8.03 -12.21 6.96
C HIS A 14 -8.78 -10.88 6.93
N LEU A 15 -8.25 -9.88 7.65
CA LEU A 15 -8.74 -8.50 7.58
C LEU A 15 -8.09 -7.78 6.40
N TYR A 16 -8.87 -6.93 5.74
CA TYR A 16 -8.44 -6.14 4.59
C TYR A 16 -9.24 -4.86 4.51
N LEU A 17 -8.82 -3.93 3.65
CA LEU A 17 -9.49 -2.64 3.49
C LEU A 17 -10.35 -2.58 2.22
N LYS A 18 -11.55 -2.03 2.39
CA LYS A 18 -12.53 -1.78 1.33
C LYS A 18 -12.97 -0.32 1.38
N ARG A 19 -13.23 0.34 0.25
CA ARG A 19 -13.84 1.69 0.24
C ARG A 19 -15.06 1.78 1.17
N ALA A 20 -15.01 2.71 2.11
CA ALA A 20 -16.08 2.93 3.08
C ALA A 20 -17.18 3.85 2.54
N ASN A 21 -16.80 5.02 2.03
CA ASN A 21 -17.74 6.06 1.64
C ASN A 21 -17.15 6.99 0.55
N ASP A 22 -17.93 7.99 0.11
CA ASP A 22 -17.59 8.98 -0.92
C ASP A 22 -17.60 10.43 -0.40
N LYS A 23 -17.39 10.63 0.91
CA LYS A 23 -17.56 11.94 1.57
C LYS A 23 -16.49 12.99 1.21
N LEU A 24 -15.31 12.59 0.75
CA LEU A 24 -14.21 13.49 0.36
C LEU A 24 -13.81 13.31 -1.11
N VAL A 25 -12.69 12.63 -1.39
CA VAL A 25 -12.29 12.28 -2.76
C VAL A 25 -12.76 10.84 -3.01
N CYS A 26 -13.52 10.62 -4.07
CA CYS A 26 -13.94 9.28 -4.47
C CYS A 26 -14.21 9.23 -5.98
N HIS A 27 -13.26 8.67 -6.73
CA HIS A 27 -13.40 8.42 -8.16
C HIS A 27 -13.79 6.96 -8.46
N CYS A 28 -13.57 6.06 -7.49
CA CYS A 28 -13.98 4.66 -7.56
C CYS A 28 -15.50 4.51 -7.42
N GLN A 29 -16.11 3.65 -8.25
CA GLN A 29 -17.54 3.30 -8.22
C GLN A 29 -17.76 1.78 -8.14
N CYS A 30 -16.73 1.01 -7.82
CA CYS A 30 -16.85 -0.44 -7.69
C CYS A 30 -17.58 -0.81 -6.39
N ASP A 31 -18.41 -1.86 -6.44
CA ASP A 31 -19.15 -2.33 -5.26
C ASP A 31 -18.25 -2.95 -4.19
N GLU A 32 -17.23 -3.71 -4.62
CA GLU A 32 -16.29 -4.39 -3.72
C GLU A 32 -15.11 -3.49 -3.31
N ALA A 33 -14.60 -2.68 -4.25
CA ALA A 33 -13.60 -1.62 -4.06
C ALA A 33 -12.53 -1.89 -2.98
N LEU A 34 -11.86 -3.04 -3.06
CA LEU A 34 -10.69 -3.35 -2.23
C LEU A 34 -9.52 -2.42 -2.59
N ILE A 35 -8.66 -2.11 -1.62
CA ILE A 35 -7.44 -1.33 -1.83
C ILE A 35 -6.42 -2.13 -2.67
N THR A 36 -5.46 -1.43 -3.29
CA THR A 36 -4.32 -2.00 -4.03
C THR A 36 -3.01 -1.78 -3.30
N PHE A 37 -1.98 -2.55 -3.69
CA PHE A 37 -0.57 -2.29 -3.36
C PHE A 37 0.27 -1.87 -4.60
N PRO A 38 1.30 -1.02 -4.44
CA PRO A 38 1.50 -0.13 -3.29
C PRO A 38 0.46 1.00 -3.35
N PRO A 39 0.05 1.53 -2.19
CA PRO A 39 -0.86 2.67 -2.16
C PRO A 39 -0.20 3.99 -2.62
N GLN A 40 1.14 4.10 -2.59
CA GLN A 40 1.88 5.32 -2.93
C GLN A 40 2.79 5.19 -4.16
N MET A 41 2.90 6.30 -4.89
CA MET A 41 3.79 6.55 -6.05
C MET A 41 4.65 7.80 -5.76
N ASP A 42 5.51 8.18 -6.70
CA ASP A 42 6.57 9.19 -6.55
C ASP A 42 6.12 10.61 -6.11
N CYS A 43 4.86 11.01 -6.31
CA CYS A 43 4.36 12.33 -5.90
C CYS A 43 3.36 12.26 -4.73
N PRO A 44 3.77 12.39 -3.46
CA PRO A 44 2.84 12.26 -2.34
C PRO A 44 1.75 13.35 -2.33
N TRP A 45 2.08 14.59 -2.72
CA TRP A 45 1.14 15.72 -2.77
C TRP A 45 0.09 15.62 -3.89
N CYS A 46 0.35 14.84 -4.95
CA CYS A 46 -0.59 14.73 -6.09
C CYS A 46 -1.78 13.78 -5.82
N GLY A 47 -1.88 13.26 -4.59
CA GLY A 47 -2.89 12.28 -4.17
C GLY A 47 -2.33 10.88 -3.96
N CYS A 48 -1.10 10.60 -4.37
CA CYS A 48 -0.50 9.28 -4.16
C CYS A 48 -0.05 9.06 -2.72
N GLY A 49 0.22 10.12 -1.97
CA GLY A 49 0.66 10.02 -0.57
C GLY A 49 -0.48 9.91 0.42
N TRP A 50 -1.75 10.10 0.02
CA TRP A 50 -2.83 10.24 0.99
C TRP A 50 -4.20 9.71 0.54
N LEU A 51 -4.27 9.07 -0.63
CA LEU A 51 -5.47 8.39 -1.12
C LEU A 51 -5.22 6.90 -1.28
N PHE A 52 -6.24 6.09 -0.98
CA PHE A 52 -6.26 4.72 -1.43
C PHE A 52 -6.54 4.64 -2.93
N CYS A 53 -6.07 3.58 -3.57
CA CYS A 53 -6.45 3.23 -4.94
C CYS A 53 -7.20 1.89 -4.97
N CYS A 54 -8.21 1.78 -5.84
CA CYS A 54 -8.97 0.55 -5.97
C CYS A 54 -8.21 -0.52 -6.78
N ALA A 55 -8.06 -1.74 -6.25
CA ALA A 55 -7.43 -2.87 -6.96
C ALA A 55 -8.06 -3.20 -8.32
N LYS A 56 -9.36 -2.92 -8.49
CA LYS A 56 -10.10 -3.23 -9.73
C LYS A 56 -10.00 -2.14 -10.79
N CYS A 57 -10.25 -0.89 -10.42
CA CYS A 57 -10.38 0.21 -11.39
C CYS A 57 -9.26 1.24 -11.31
N ARG A 58 -8.32 1.08 -10.36
CA ARG A 58 -7.18 1.97 -10.09
C ARG A 58 -7.54 3.42 -9.78
N LYS A 59 -8.83 3.71 -9.55
CA LYS A 59 -9.30 5.04 -9.18
C LYS A 59 -9.19 5.26 -7.68
N ALA A 60 -8.84 6.50 -7.33
CA ALA A 60 -8.59 6.89 -5.95
C ALA A 60 -9.85 7.09 -5.10
N PHE A 61 -9.73 6.91 -3.79
CA PHE A 61 -10.73 7.26 -2.78
C PHE A 61 -10.08 7.49 -1.40
N SER A 62 -10.71 8.30 -0.53
CA SER A 62 -10.10 8.71 0.74
C SER A 62 -10.32 7.74 1.91
N PHE A 63 -11.50 7.13 2.03
CA PHE A 63 -11.87 6.38 3.23
C PHE A 63 -12.05 4.89 2.92
N ALA A 64 -11.43 4.04 3.75
CA ALA A 64 -11.58 2.60 3.71
C ALA A 64 -12.07 2.06 5.05
N VAL A 65 -12.81 0.97 5.05
CA VAL A 65 -13.27 0.25 6.24
C VAL A 65 -12.64 -1.13 6.25
N ALA A 66 -12.18 -1.56 7.41
CA ALA A 66 -11.67 -2.91 7.59
C ALA A 66 -12.80 -3.95 7.52
N VAL A 67 -12.61 -4.95 6.67
CA VAL A 67 -13.57 -6.02 6.42
C VAL A 67 -12.89 -7.39 6.51
N GLU A 68 -13.65 -8.42 6.85
CA GLU A 68 -13.17 -9.80 6.79
C GLU A 68 -13.36 -10.36 5.38
N LEU A 69 -12.27 -10.82 4.76
CA LEU A 69 -12.31 -11.54 3.50
C LEU A 69 -12.34 -13.05 3.73
N ASN A 70 -13.16 -13.74 2.94
CA ASN A 70 -13.30 -15.21 2.98
C ASN A 70 -12.45 -15.87 1.89
N GLU A 71 -11.21 -15.43 1.73
CA GLU A 71 -10.24 -15.95 0.77
C GLU A 71 -8.82 -15.87 1.34
N SER A 72 -7.86 -16.56 0.73
CA SER A 72 -6.47 -16.48 1.17
C SER A 72 -5.79 -15.19 0.70
N TRP A 73 -4.73 -14.80 1.39
CA TRP A 73 -3.91 -13.65 1.00
C TRP A 73 -3.40 -13.74 -0.44
N GLU A 74 -3.02 -14.94 -0.89
CA GLU A 74 -2.53 -15.18 -2.25
C GLU A 74 -3.64 -14.98 -3.30
N ALA A 75 -4.89 -15.31 -2.97
CA ALA A 75 -6.02 -15.05 -3.86
C ALA A 75 -6.30 -13.55 -4.00
N THR A 76 -6.20 -12.80 -2.89
CA THR A 76 -6.28 -11.33 -2.90
C THR A 76 -5.14 -10.72 -3.72
N ALA A 77 -3.90 -11.18 -3.49
CA ALA A 77 -2.70 -10.73 -4.19
C ALA A 77 -2.81 -10.94 -5.71
N LEU A 78 -3.16 -12.16 -6.14
CA LEU A 78 -3.33 -12.48 -7.56
C LEU A 78 -4.37 -11.59 -8.22
N ARG A 79 -5.50 -11.32 -7.54
CA ARG A 79 -6.55 -10.45 -8.04
C ARG A 79 -6.04 -9.02 -8.24
N ASP A 80 -5.27 -8.49 -7.30
CA ASP A 80 -4.67 -7.17 -7.41
C ASP A 80 -3.61 -7.12 -8.52
N LEU A 81 -2.62 -8.02 -8.50
CA LEU A 81 -1.52 -8.03 -9.45
C LEU A 81 -2.00 -8.20 -10.90
N GLN A 82 -3.00 -9.05 -11.14
CA GLN A 82 -3.62 -9.20 -12.46
C GLN A 82 -4.40 -7.96 -12.92
N GLY A 83 -4.87 -7.14 -11.98
CA GLY A 83 -5.61 -5.90 -12.26
C GLY A 83 -4.73 -4.74 -12.74
N ARG A 84 -3.39 -4.90 -12.81
CA ARG A 84 -2.46 -3.82 -13.21
C ARG A 84 -2.66 -3.36 -14.65
N GLY A 85 -3.26 -4.19 -15.49
CA GLY A 85 -3.67 -3.85 -16.85
C GLY A 85 -2.64 -4.28 -17.91
N PRO A 86 -2.86 -3.88 -19.17
CA PRO A 86 -2.00 -4.29 -20.29
C PRO A 86 -0.60 -3.66 -20.15
N GLY A 87 0.44 -4.46 -20.40
CA GLY A 87 1.84 -4.02 -20.32
C GLY A 87 2.61 -4.55 -19.10
N PHE A 88 1.91 -5.22 -18.18
CA PHE A 88 2.53 -5.99 -17.10
C PHE A 88 2.53 -7.48 -17.45
N ASP A 89 3.62 -8.16 -17.09
CA ASP A 89 3.72 -9.60 -17.19
C ASP A 89 2.76 -10.29 -16.22
N ALA A 90 2.50 -11.58 -16.49
CA ALA A 90 1.73 -12.39 -15.55
C ALA A 90 2.48 -12.48 -14.21
N PRO A 91 1.79 -12.32 -13.06
CA PRO A 91 2.45 -12.38 -11.76
C PRO A 91 3.13 -13.73 -11.54
N THR A 92 4.38 -13.69 -11.09
CA THR A 92 5.14 -14.86 -10.65
C THR A 92 4.75 -15.26 -9.23
N GLU A 93 5.23 -16.42 -8.77
CA GLU A 93 5.03 -16.84 -7.38
C GLU A 93 5.76 -15.88 -6.41
N ASP A 94 6.93 -15.37 -6.80
CA ASP A 94 7.71 -14.41 -6.01
C ASP A 94 6.99 -13.06 -5.91
N ASP A 95 6.39 -12.57 -7.00
CA ASP A 95 5.56 -11.35 -6.98
C ASP A 95 4.41 -11.47 -5.97
N VAL A 96 3.75 -12.63 -5.95
CA VAL A 96 2.64 -12.91 -5.03
C VAL A 96 3.15 -12.97 -3.59
N ALA A 97 4.27 -13.65 -3.34
CA ALA A 97 4.84 -13.78 -2.00
C ALA A 97 5.25 -12.42 -1.42
N ALA A 98 5.97 -11.60 -2.19
CA ALA A 98 6.39 -10.26 -1.78
C ALA A 98 5.19 -9.34 -1.51
N TRP A 99 4.16 -9.39 -2.37
CA TRP A 99 2.92 -8.64 -2.14
C TRP A 99 2.22 -9.07 -0.84
N VAL A 100 2.14 -10.38 -0.58
CA VAL A 100 1.46 -10.92 0.61
C VAL A 100 2.19 -10.51 1.88
N GLU A 101 3.52 -10.62 1.90
CA GLU A 101 4.33 -10.19 3.04
C GLU A 101 4.12 -8.71 3.36
N ALA A 102 4.27 -7.84 2.34
CA ALA A 102 4.07 -6.40 2.52
C ALA A 102 2.66 -6.07 3.03
N MET A 103 1.62 -6.64 2.41
CA MET A 103 0.24 -6.36 2.80
C MET A 103 -0.15 -6.95 4.16
N GLN A 104 0.45 -8.06 4.59
CA GLN A 104 0.25 -8.59 5.93
C GLN A 104 0.78 -7.64 7.00
N VAL A 105 1.97 -7.07 6.77
CA VAL A 105 2.54 -6.06 7.67
C VAL A 105 1.64 -4.82 7.72
N MET A 106 1.25 -4.28 6.56
CA MET A 106 0.39 -3.09 6.51
C MET A 106 -0.98 -3.31 7.17
N CYS A 107 -1.52 -4.53 7.13
CA CYS A 107 -2.84 -4.85 7.68
C CYS A 107 -2.81 -5.40 9.11
N GLU A 108 -1.64 -5.51 9.75
CA GLU A 108 -1.48 -6.15 11.07
C GLU A 108 -2.32 -5.46 12.15
N GLU A 109 -2.44 -4.14 12.09
CA GLU A 109 -3.11 -3.31 13.10
C GLU A 109 -4.58 -2.98 12.75
N LEU A 110 -5.16 -3.63 11.73
CA LEU A 110 -6.56 -3.37 11.37
C LEU A 110 -7.54 -3.96 12.40
N GLU A 111 -8.56 -3.17 12.75
CA GLU A 111 -9.68 -3.58 13.57
C GLU A 111 -10.96 -3.68 12.73
N LEU A 112 -11.64 -4.83 12.81
CA LEU A 112 -12.82 -5.10 11.99
C LEU A 112 -13.91 -4.02 12.16
N GLY A 113 -14.30 -3.39 11.06
CA GLY A 113 -15.34 -2.38 11.01
C GLY A 113 -14.87 -0.94 11.30
N GLU A 114 -13.61 -0.75 11.66
CA GLU A 114 -13.03 0.59 11.80
C GLU A 114 -12.73 1.22 10.43
N GLU A 115 -12.88 2.55 10.35
CA GLU A 115 -12.62 3.35 9.15
C GLU A 115 -11.22 3.96 9.23
N TYR A 116 -10.46 3.82 8.15
CA TYR A 116 -9.06 4.23 7.99
C TYR A 116 -8.92 5.20 6.83
N VAL A 117 -7.85 5.98 6.89
CA VAL A 117 -7.29 6.76 5.78
C VAL A 117 -5.90 6.24 5.45
N TYR A 118 -5.40 6.59 4.27
CA TYR A 118 -4.00 6.37 3.92
C TYR A 118 -3.24 7.67 4.10
N LEU A 119 -2.06 7.63 4.72
CA LEU A 119 -1.13 8.76 4.74
C LEU A 119 0.30 8.24 4.79
N ASP A 120 1.05 8.55 3.75
CA ASP A 120 2.49 8.34 3.62
C ASP A 120 3.02 6.97 4.09
N GLY A 121 2.42 5.90 3.58
CA GLY A 121 2.78 4.52 3.92
C GLY A 121 1.90 3.89 5.00
N TRP A 122 1.10 4.67 5.72
CA TRP A 122 0.36 4.20 6.88
C TRP A 122 -1.15 4.11 6.66
N PHE A 123 -1.78 3.12 7.30
CA PHE A 123 -3.23 3.09 7.49
C PHE A 123 -3.56 3.70 8.85
N ILE A 124 -4.14 4.89 8.84
CA ILE A 124 -4.43 5.65 10.07
C ILE A 124 -5.91 5.54 10.39
N PRO A 125 -6.30 5.09 11.59
CA PRO A 125 -7.70 5.12 12.01
C PRO A 125 -8.24 6.56 12.00
N THR A 126 -9.45 6.74 11.46
CA THR A 126 -10.12 8.06 11.38
C THR A 126 -10.45 8.67 12.74
N THR A 127 -10.30 7.90 13.81
CA THR A 127 -10.57 8.27 15.20
C THR A 127 -9.36 8.87 15.92
N VAL A 128 -8.18 8.80 15.33
CA VAL A 128 -6.93 9.33 15.89
C VAL A 128 -7.01 10.86 16.00
N GLU A 129 -6.65 11.39 17.17
CA GLU A 129 -6.65 12.82 17.42
C GLU A 129 -5.30 13.48 17.10
N GLU A 130 -4.18 12.76 17.15
CA GLU A 130 -2.85 13.31 16.88
C GLU A 130 -1.99 12.28 16.15
N ILE A 131 -1.30 12.73 15.10
CA ILE A 131 -0.41 11.92 14.28
C ILE A 131 1.01 12.43 14.49
N SER A 132 1.87 11.56 15.02
CA SER A 132 3.33 11.76 15.04
C SER A 132 3.96 10.48 14.49
N MET A 133 4.45 10.55 13.26
CA MET A 133 4.99 9.37 12.56
C MET A 133 6.05 9.75 11.52
N GLU A 134 6.97 8.82 11.27
CA GLU A 134 7.82 8.82 10.08
C GLU A 134 7.09 8.07 8.98
N GLY A 135 6.68 8.78 7.94
CA GLY A 135 6.10 8.18 6.75
C GLY A 135 7.17 7.71 5.77
N MET A 136 6.73 7.15 4.66
CA MET A 136 7.62 6.71 3.57
C MET A 136 8.39 7.87 2.92
N HIS A 137 7.85 9.08 2.93
CA HIS A 137 8.44 10.24 2.28
C HIS A 137 8.74 11.37 3.27
N SER A 138 7.92 11.57 4.30
CA SER A 138 7.98 12.73 5.18
C SER A 138 7.73 12.38 6.66
N TYR A 139 8.32 13.18 7.54
CA TYR A 139 7.94 13.24 8.95
C TYR A 139 6.63 14.02 9.11
N HIS A 140 5.71 13.48 9.91
CA HIS A 140 4.42 14.11 10.15
C HIS A 140 4.20 14.37 11.62
N GLU A 141 3.90 15.63 11.96
CA GLU A 141 3.35 16.06 13.26
C GLU A 141 2.05 16.85 13.00
N ILE A 142 0.90 16.20 13.13
CA ILE A 142 -0.40 16.75 12.72
C ILE A 142 -1.41 16.56 13.86
N ASN A 143 -2.15 17.61 14.20
CA ASN A 143 -3.07 17.64 15.35
C ASN A 143 -4.44 16.98 15.11
N CYS A 144 -4.64 16.30 13.97
CA CYS A 144 -5.78 15.44 13.68
C CYS A 144 -5.57 14.72 12.33
N VAL A 145 -6.47 13.79 11.99
CA VAL A 145 -6.47 13.14 10.68
C VAL A 145 -6.91 14.13 9.58
N PRO A 146 -6.02 14.54 8.66
CA PRO A 146 -6.30 15.65 7.74
C PRO A 146 -7.46 15.37 6.78
N GLN A 147 -7.68 14.12 6.38
CA GLN A 147 -8.82 13.75 5.53
C GLN A 147 -10.15 13.85 6.29
N VAL A 148 -10.16 13.65 7.61
CA VAL A 148 -11.34 13.83 8.46
C VAL A 148 -11.60 15.32 8.67
N GLU A 149 -10.56 16.10 8.94
CA GLU A 149 -10.65 17.57 9.04
C GLU A 149 -11.20 18.20 7.75
N ALA A 150 -10.76 17.67 6.60
CA ALA A 150 -11.21 18.07 5.27
C ALA A 150 -12.72 17.89 5.02
N LEU A 151 -13.43 17.11 5.85
CA LEU A 151 -14.89 17.02 5.79
C LEU A 151 -15.58 18.30 6.26
N THR A 152 -14.92 19.05 7.15
CA THR A 152 -15.41 20.32 7.69
C THR A 152 -14.68 21.53 7.12
N ASP A 153 -13.36 21.42 6.93
CA ASP A 153 -12.53 22.48 6.38
C ASP A 153 -11.74 21.99 5.17
N LYS A 154 -12.21 22.33 3.97
CA LYS A 154 -11.61 21.85 2.73
C LYS A 154 -10.23 22.48 2.43
N SER A 155 -9.84 23.58 3.09
CA SER A 155 -8.54 24.19 2.83
C SER A 155 -7.39 23.23 3.16
N VAL A 156 -7.57 22.33 4.13
CA VAL A 156 -6.61 21.28 4.52
C VAL A 156 -6.13 20.45 3.33
N VAL A 157 -6.99 20.24 2.32
CA VAL A 157 -6.58 19.53 1.10
C VAL A 157 -5.48 20.30 0.37
N GLU A 158 -5.63 21.61 0.20
CA GLU A 158 -4.68 22.45 -0.53
C GLU A 158 -3.47 22.86 0.33
N GLU A 159 -3.69 23.11 1.61
CA GLU A 159 -2.70 23.65 2.55
C GLU A 159 -1.76 22.58 3.11
N LEU A 160 -2.20 21.32 3.13
CA LEU A 160 -1.45 20.20 3.70
C LEU A 160 -1.35 19.02 2.73
N LEU A 161 -2.48 18.38 2.41
CA LEU A 161 -2.48 17.10 1.69
C LEU A 161 -1.90 17.20 0.28
N SER A 162 -2.13 18.32 -0.41
CA SER A 162 -1.63 18.61 -1.75
C SER A 162 -0.59 19.74 -1.79
N ASN A 163 -0.04 20.10 -0.64
CA ASN A 163 0.96 21.15 -0.53
C ASN A 163 2.38 20.59 -0.74
N GLU A 164 2.92 20.73 -1.94
CA GLU A 164 4.28 20.29 -2.29
C GLU A 164 5.36 20.87 -1.35
N GLU A 165 5.21 22.12 -0.89
CA GLU A 165 6.15 22.76 0.04
C GLU A 165 6.16 22.02 1.39
N TYR A 166 4.99 21.72 1.95
CA TYR A 166 4.90 20.94 3.19
C TYR A 166 5.59 19.58 3.06
N TRP A 167 5.29 18.81 2.00
CA TRP A 167 5.87 17.48 1.80
C TRP A 167 7.40 17.54 1.65
N THR A 168 7.91 18.54 0.92
CA THR A 168 9.35 18.71 0.68
C THR A 168 10.09 19.17 1.94
N GLU A 169 9.53 20.12 2.69
CA GLU A 169 10.16 20.63 3.92
C GLU A 169 10.26 19.57 5.02
N ASN A 170 9.33 18.61 5.01
CA ASN A 170 9.28 17.53 5.99
C ASN A 170 9.85 16.21 5.46
N GLN A 171 10.51 16.22 4.30
CA GLN A 171 11.03 14.99 3.69
C GLN A 171 12.00 14.25 4.63
N VAL A 172 11.85 12.93 4.73
CA VAL A 172 12.81 12.07 5.42
C VAL A 172 14.15 12.14 4.66
N PRO A 173 15.29 12.32 5.34
CA PRO A 173 16.59 12.31 4.68
C PRO A 173 16.77 11.04 3.84
N GLU A 174 17.28 11.18 2.62
CA GLU A 174 17.74 10.01 1.87
C GLU A 174 18.92 9.41 2.65
N ASP A 175 18.78 8.17 3.12
CA ASP A 175 19.91 7.45 3.69
C ASP A 175 20.94 7.25 2.57
N ASP A 176 22.07 7.95 2.63
CA ASP A 176 23.25 7.82 1.74
C ASP A 176 23.91 6.41 1.81
N GLU A 177 23.23 5.37 2.31
CA GLU A 177 23.80 4.04 2.62
C GLU A 177 23.74 3.03 1.46
N HIS A 178 23.90 3.50 0.23
CA HIS A 178 24.33 2.63 -0.88
C HIS A 178 25.54 3.22 -1.61
N GLU A 179 26.60 3.52 -0.86
CA GLU A 179 27.95 3.27 -1.38
C GLU A 179 28.06 1.75 -1.61
N HIS A 180 27.62 1.31 -2.78
CA HIS A 180 28.04 0.03 -3.34
C HIS A 180 29.57 0.04 -3.33
N GLU A 181 30.19 -0.59 -2.34
CA GLU A 181 31.54 -1.12 -2.49
C GLU A 181 31.46 -2.07 -3.68
N GLU A 182 31.74 -1.55 -4.88
CA GLU A 182 32.14 -2.33 -6.04
C GLU A 182 33.42 -3.05 -5.60
N GLY A 183 33.24 -4.23 -5.01
CA GLY A 183 34.31 -5.18 -4.80
C GLY A 183 34.95 -5.41 -6.14
N GLU A 184 36.19 -4.96 -6.28
CA GLU A 184 37.05 -5.22 -7.42
C GLU A 184 37.03 -6.74 -7.64
N ASP A 185 36.37 -7.17 -8.72
CA ASP A 185 36.44 -8.55 -9.18
C ASP A 185 37.92 -8.83 -9.52
N ASP A 186 38.59 -9.55 -8.62
CA ASP A 186 39.91 -10.11 -8.82
C ASP A 186 39.90 -10.93 -10.13
N GLU A 187 40.57 -10.41 -11.17
CA GLU A 187 40.87 -11.12 -12.41
C GLU A 187 41.88 -12.26 -12.12
N ASP A 188 41.39 -13.38 -11.60
CA ASP A 188 42.10 -14.66 -11.66
C ASP A 188 41.96 -15.25 -13.09
N GLU A 189 42.76 -14.75 -14.03
CA GLU A 189 43.03 -15.47 -15.28
C GLU A 189 44.07 -16.58 -15.02
N ASP A 190 43.56 -17.75 -14.64
CA ASP A 190 44.26 -19.03 -14.66
C ASP A 190 44.53 -19.51 -16.11
N ASP A 191 45.76 -19.99 -16.30
CA ASP A 191 46.17 -21.14 -17.12
C ASP A 191 45.86 -21.21 -18.63
N GLU A 192 46.92 -21.04 -19.44
CA GLU A 192 47.11 -21.85 -20.67
C GLU A 192 48.32 -22.79 -20.52
N GLU A 193 48.06 -24.03 -20.07
CA GLU A 193 48.83 -25.21 -20.46
C GLU A 193 48.43 -25.63 -21.89
N ASP A 194 49.40 -25.70 -22.80
CA ASP A 194 49.62 -26.78 -23.80
C ASP A 194 50.28 -26.29 -25.10
N ARG A 195 51.61 -26.46 -25.22
CA ARG A 195 52.31 -27.08 -26.38
C ARG A 195 53.83 -27.12 -26.27
#